data_AF-A0A964IAU5-F1
#
_entry.id   AF-A0A964IAU5-F1
#
_cell.length_a   1.000
_cell.length_b   1.000
_cell.length_c   1.000
_cell.angle_alpha   90.00
_cell.angle_beta   90.00
_cell.angle_gamma   90.00
#
_symmetry.space_group_name_H-M   'P 1'
#
loop_
_entity.id
_entity.type
_entity.pdbx_description
1 polymer ?
#
loop_
_entity_poly.entity_id
_entity_poly.type
_entity_poly.pdbx_seq_one_letter_code
_entity_poly.pdbx_strand_id
1 'polypeptide(L)'
;MSDNQATLAERLGYEASQKLVIISCDDLGSCHSANIGVYSAIRDGVASCASVMVPAPWARHAAEMYDGEDIGVHITLNAEHLLYRWGPITHAPSLLSGDGGFPRNVNDLWEHADPAEVLRECRAQIERAIVWGFDVSHLAPHLSVITLRPEF
;
A
#
# COMPACT_ATOMS: atom_id res chain seq x y z
N MET A 1 2.53 -38.74 -12.88
CA MET A 1 3.88 -38.20 -12.60
C MET A 1 3.67 -36.97 -11.74
N SER A 2 3.91 -37.07 -10.43
CA SER A 2 3.81 -35.91 -9.53
C SER A 2 4.96 -34.97 -9.88
N ASP A 3 4.63 -33.77 -10.34
CA ASP A 3 5.60 -32.73 -10.61
C ASP A 3 6.23 -32.33 -9.27
N ASN A 4 7.44 -32.82 -9.01
CA ASN A 4 8.18 -32.57 -7.77
C ASN A 4 8.77 -31.16 -7.86
N GLN A 5 7.90 -30.15 -7.86
CA GLN A 5 8.32 -28.75 -7.91
C GLN A 5 8.96 -28.37 -6.58
N ALA A 6 10.17 -27.82 -6.67
CA ALA A 6 10.85 -27.22 -5.53
C ALA A 6 9.93 -26.22 -4.81
N THR A 7 9.93 -26.28 -3.49
CA THR A 7 9.18 -25.35 -2.64
C THR A 7 9.62 -23.90 -2.89
N LEU A 8 8.78 -22.93 -2.50
CA LEU A 8 9.17 -21.52 -2.60
C LEU A 8 10.46 -21.23 -1.82
N ALA A 9 10.65 -21.84 -0.65
CA ALA A 9 11.87 -21.71 0.14
C ALA A 9 13.11 -22.18 -0.64
N GLU A 10 13.05 -23.36 -1.26
CA GLU A 10 14.14 -23.90 -2.09
C GLU A 10 14.42 -23.03 -3.30
N ARG A 11 13.38 -22.51 -3.97
CA ARG A 11 13.53 -21.59 -5.09
C ARG A 11 14.19 -20.26 -4.71
N LEU A 12 14.07 -19.86 -3.45
CA LEU A 12 14.73 -18.69 -2.87
C LEU A 12 16.11 -19.01 -2.28
N GLY A 13 16.59 -20.26 -2.38
CA GLY A 13 17.92 -20.68 -1.90
C GLY A 13 17.96 -21.15 -0.45
N TYR A 14 16.82 -21.43 0.18
CA TYR A 14 16.70 -21.91 1.56
C TYR A 14 16.35 -23.40 1.62
N GLU A 15 16.50 -24.00 2.80
CA GLU A 15 16.06 -25.38 3.04
C GLU A 15 14.53 -25.49 2.93
N ALA A 16 14.02 -26.61 2.41
CA ALA A 16 12.57 -26.83 2.23
C ALA A 16 11.74 -26.68 3.53
N SER A 17 12.36 -26.94 4.68
CA SER A 17 11.74 -26.85 6.02
C SER A 17 12.00 -25.52 6.74
N GLN A 18 12.77 -24.63 6.13
CA GLN A 18 13.13 -23.35 6.75
C GLN A 18 11.90 -22.45 6.82
N LYS A 19 11.70 -21.82 7.98
CA LYS A 19 10.66 -20.82 8.18
C LYS A 19 11.22 -19.45 7.86
N LEU A 20 10.61 -18.79 6.89
CA LEU A 20 10.93 -17.42 6.47
C LEU A 20 9.75 -16.52 6.86
N VAL A 21 10.05 -15.30 7.29
CA VAL A 21 9.04 -14.34 7.72
C VAL A 21 9.33 -12.98 7.12
N ILE A 22 8.28 -12.33 6.65
CA ILE A 22 8.28 -10.92 6.26
C ILE A 22 7.44 -10.20 7.31
N ILE A 23 8.02 -9.19 7.95
CA ILE A 23 7.34 -8.35 8.93
C ILE A 23 7.15 -6.99 8.26
N SER A 24 5.96 -6.78 7.70
CA SER A 24 5.59 -5.54 7.03
C SER A 24 4.99 -4.54 8.02
N CYS A 25 5.35 -3.27 7.89
CA CYS A 25 4.64 -2.17 8.52
C CYS A 25 3.73 -1.45 7.52
N ASP A 26 2.47 -1.27 7.91
CA ASP A 26 1.46 -0.60 7.10
C ASP A 26 1.38 0.90 7.42
N ASP A 27 0.64 1.63 6.57
CA ASP A 27 0.24 3.02 6.76
C ASP A 27 1.39 4.05 6.83
N LEU A 28 2.54 3.75 6.23
CA LEU A 28 3.57 4.76 5.97
C LEU A 28 2.96 5.89 5.13
N GLY A 29 3.16 7.14 5.52
CA GLY A 29 2.58 8.31 4.87
C GLY A 29 1.22 8.74 5.41
N SER A 30 0.57 7.93 6.26
CA SER A 30 -0.74 8.29 6.84
C SER A 30 -0.68 9.56 7.69
N CYS A 31 0.26 9.63 8.64
CA CYS A 31 0.50 10.79 9.48
C CYS A 31 1.98 10.89 9.90
N HIS A 32 2.38 12.04 10.47
CA HIS A 32 3.77 12.23 10.92
C HIS A 32 4.22 11.14 11.91
N SER A 33 3.42 10.84 12.93
CA SER A 33 3.76 9.82 13.92
C SER A 33 3.86 8.42 13.33
N ALA A 34 3.03 8.09 12.33
CA ALA A 34 3.16 6.82 11.61
C ALA A 34 4.49 6.76 10.85
N ASN A 35 4.88 7.83 10.15
CA ASN A 35 6.19 7.87 9.47
C ASN A 35 7.34 7.61 10.43
N ILE A 36 7.37 8.31 11.57
CA ILE A 36 8.42 8.13 12.58
C ILE A 36 8.42 6.69 13.12
N GLY A 37 7.24 6.15 13.43
CA GLY A 37 7.09 4.79 13.95
C GLY A 37 7.54 3.72 12.97
N VAL A 38 7.11 3.81 11.71
CA VAL A 38 7.46 2.85 10.65
C VAL A 38 8.97 2.89 10.36
N TYR A 39 9.56 4.07 10.20
CA TYR A 39 11.00 4.16 9.96
C TYR A 39 11.83 3.70 11.15
N SER A 40 11.38 3.96 12.39
CA SER A 40 12.05 3.38 13.56
C SER A 40 11.93 1.84 13.58
N ALA A 41 10.77 1.29 13.22
CA ALA A 41 10.55 -0.16 13.19
C ALA A 41 11.42 -0.88 12.14
N ILE A 42 11.68 -0.25 10.99
CA ILE A 42 12.48 -0.84 9.89
C ILE A 42 13.99 -0.61 10.08
N ARG A 43 14.40 0.52 10.67
CA ARG A 43 15.83 0.86 10.85
C ARG A 43 16.42 0.30 12.14
N ASP A 44 15.65 0.36 13.22
CA ASP A 44 16.11 0.01 14.56
C ASP A 44 15.36 -1.21 15.14
N GLY A 45 14.28 -1.65 14.49
CA GLY A 45 13.40 -2.70 14.96
C GLY A 45 13.53 -4.02 14.19
N VAL A 46 12.42 -4.76 14.10
CA VAL A 46 12.35 -6.09 13.47
C VAL A 46 11.56 -6.09 12.17
N ALA A 47 11.02 -4.95 11.74
CA ALA A 47 10.30 -4.87 10.48
C ALA A 47 11.28 -5.08 9.32
N SER A 48 10.86 -5.85 8.32
CA SER A 48 11.67 -6.13 7.13
C SER A 48 11.33 -5.22 5.97
N CYS A 49 10.09 -4.71 5.92
CA CYS A 49 9.60 -3.84 4.86
C CYS A 49 8.44 -2.97 5.35
N ALA A 50 8.02 -2.01 4.54
CA ALA A 50 6.80 -1.25 4.78
C ALA A 50 6.12 -0.88 3.46
N SER A 51 4.92 -0.30 3.52
CA SER A 51 4.22 0.17 2.32
C SER A 51 3.63 1.56 2.49
N VAL A 52 3.84 2.44 1.50
CA VAL A 52 3.44 3.86 1.56
C VAL A 52 2.05 4.11 0.97
N MET A 53 1.21 4.80 1.72
CA MET A 53 -0.08 5.34 1.29
C MET A 53 0.13 6.65 0.53
N VAL A 54 0.35 6.56 -0.78
CA VAL A 54 0.66 7.73 -1.63
C VAL A 54 -0.36 8.87 -1.55
N PRO A 55 -1.68 8.62 -1.50
CA PRO A 55 -2.66 9.70 -1.38
C PRO A 55 -2.68 10.39 -0.01
N ALA A 56 -2.08 9.78 1.02
CA ALA A 56 -2.24 10.25 2.38
C ALA A 56 -1.43 11.54 2.68
N PRO A 57 -1.87 12.37 3.65
CA PRO A 57 -1.35 13.74 3.78
C PRO A 57 0.15 13.86 4.11
N TRP A 58 0.77 12.81 4.69
CA TRP A 58 2.19 12.79 5.07
C TRP A 58 3.05 11.91 4.16
N ALA A 59 2.53 11.44 3.02
CA ALA A 59 3.27 10.57 2.12
C ALA A 59 4.51 11.26 1.51
N ARG A 60 4.46 12.58 1.28
CA ARG A 60 5.62 13.37 0.86
C ARG A 60 6.73 13.45 1.91
N HIS A 61 6.35 13.55 3.18
CA HIS A 61 7.31 13.51 4.28
C HIS A 61 7.92 12.11 4.42
N ALA A 62 7.16 11.04 4.15
CA ALA A 62 7.75 9.71 4.08
C ALA A 62 8.81 9.63 2.98
N ALA A 63 8.49 10.14 1.78
CA ALA A 63 9.46 10.19 0.68
C ALA A 63 10.73 11.01 1.00
N GLU A 64 10.60 12.12 1.72
CA GLU A 64 11.77 12.90 2.19
C GLU A 64 12.68 12.09 3.13
N MET A 65 12.07 11.29 4.01
CA MET A 65 12.81 10.48 4.97
C MET A 65 13.44 9.22 4.39
N TYR A 66 13.05 8.81 3.18
CA TYR A 66 13.46 7.55 2.56
C TYR A 66 14.97 7.48 2.33
N ASP A 67 15.58 6.35 2.71
CA ASP A 67 17.04 6.13 2.61
C ASP A 67 17.38 4.75 2.00
N GLY A 68 16.49 4.21 1.16
CA GLY A 68 16.72 2.95 0.44
C GLY A 68 16.15 1.71 1.11
N GLU A 69 15.23 1.85 2.06
CA GLU A 69 14.53 0.72 2.67
C GLU A 69 13.64 -0.04 1.67
N ASP A 70 13.24 -1.27 2.06
CA ASP A 70 12.26 -2.06 1.31
C ASP A 70 10.86 -1.48 1.49
N ILE A 71 10.46 -0.60 0.57
CA ILE A 71 9.19 0.12 0.60
C ILE A 71 8.33 -0.24 -0.62
N GLY A 72 7.15 -0.81 -0.35
CA GLY A 72 6.10 -1.03 -1.33
C GLY A 72 5.10 0.12 -1.39
N VAL A 73 4.07 -0.04 -2.22
CA VAL A 73 2.93 0.90 -2.29
C VAL A 73 1.72 0.28 -1.60
N HIS A 74 1.19 1.00 -0.61
CA HIS A 74 -0.05 0.66 0.08
C HIS A 74 -1.22 1.22 -0.72
N ILE A 75 -1.74 0.44 -1.66
CA ILE A 75 -2.81 0.85 -2.58
C ILE A 75 -4.02 1.29 -1.76
N THR A 76 -4.35 2.57 -1.88
CA THR A 76 -5.31 3.25 -1.01
C THR A 76 -6.47 3.79 -1.84
N LEU A 77 -7.68 3.27 -1.59
CA LEU A 77 -8.92 3.69 -2.29
C LEU A 77 -10.06 4.05 -1.32
N ASN A 78 -9.78 4.07 -0.03
CA ASN A 78 -10.70 4.49 1.03
C ASN A 78 -9.98 5.49 1.96
N ALA A 79 -10.76 6.23 2.73
CA ALA A 79 -10.29 7.05 3.84
C ALA A 79 -11.26 6.83 5.00
N GLU A 80 -10.91 6.05 6.01
CA GLU A 80 -11.81 5.55 7.04
C GLU A 80 -12.13 6.59 8.14
N HIS A 81 -11.20 7.51 8.39
CA HIS A 81 -11.32 8.50 9.46
C HIS A 81 -12.32 9.61 9.11
N LEU A 82 -13.03 10.10 10.13
CA LEU A 82 -14.09 11.11 9.97
C LEU A 82 -13.53 12.51 9.68
N LEU A 83 -12.47 12.91 10.39
CA LEU A 83 -11.93 14.29 10.35
C LEU A 83 -10.54 14.39 9.71
N TYR A 84 -9.99 13.26 9.29
CA TYR A 84 -8.68 13.17 8.68
C TYR A 84 -8.82 12.45 7.35
N ARG A 85 -8.80 13.22 6.27
CA ARG A 85 -9.29 12.79 4.96
C ARG A 85 -8.17 12.88 3.93
N TRP A 86 -8.22 11.98 2.97
CA TRP A 86 -7.44 12.00 1.74
C TRP A 86 -8.34 11.50 0.59
N GLY A 87 -7.93 11.78 -0.64
CA GLY A 87 -8.69 11.47 -1.84
C GLY A 87 -7.79 11.03 -2.99
N PRO A 88 -8.38 10.69 -4.14
CA PRO A 88 -7.64 10.24 -5.31
C PRO A 88 -6.63 11.28 -5.78
N ILE A 89 -5.48 10.81 -6.27
CA ILE A 89 -4.45 11.67 -6.87
C ILE A 89 -4.68 11.88 -8.37
N THR A 90 -5.64 11.17 -8.95
CA THR A 90 -6.13 11.34 -10.31
C THR A 90 -7.50 12.03 -10.34
N HIS A 91 -7.96 12.39 -11.54
CA HIS A 91 -9.36 12.78 -11.72
C HIS A 91 -10.24 11.51 -11.76
N ALA A 92 -10.83 11.18 -10.62
CA ALA A 92 -11.64 9.99 -10.42
C ALA A 92 -12.92 10.29 -9.63
N PRO A 93 -13.95 10.90 -10.26
CA PRO A 93 -15.21 11.24 -9.59
C PRO A 93 -15.93 10.06 -8.94
N SER A 94 -15.84 8.86 -9.50
CA SER A 94 -16.46 7.65 -8.93
C SER A 94 -15.74 7.14 -7.67
N LEU A 95 -14.52 7.62 -7.40
CA LEU A 95 -13.76 7.29 -6.19
C LEU A 95 -13.89 8.36 -5.10
N LEU A 96 -14.68 9.41 -5.33
CA LEU A 96 -14.94 10.45 -4.34
C LEU A 96 -16.21 10.15 -3.56
N SER A 97 -16.17 10.43 -2.26
CA SER A 97 -17.35 10.56 -1.43
C SER A 97 -17.79 12.03 -1.34
N GLY A 98 -19.01 12.25 -0.86
CA GLY A 98 -19.51 13.58 -0.53
C GLY A 98 -18.75 14.29 0.59
N ASP A 99 -17.85 13.58 1.30
CA ASP A 99 -17.11 14.07 2.46
C ASP A 99 -15.67 14.53 2.11
N GLY A 100 -15.44 14.91 0.85
CA GLY A 100 -14.20 15.58 0.41
C GLY A 100 -12.97 14.67 0.30
N GLY A 101 -13.15 13.39 -0.05
CA GLY A 101 -12.06 12.42 -0.21
C GLY A 101 -12.58 11.08 -0.69
N PHE A 102 -11.82 9.99 -0.50
CA PHE A 102 -12.31 8.64 -0.78
C PHE A 102 -13.47 8.23 0.15
N PRO A 103 -14.33 7.27 -0.23
CA PRO A 103 -15.31 6.65 0.66
C PRO A 103 -14.74 6.18 1.99
N ARG A 104 -15.55 6.29 3.05
CA ARG A 104 -15.18 5.80 4.40
C ARG A 104 -15.29 4.29 4.53
N ASN A 105 -16.32 3.74 3.91
CA ASN A 105 -16.61 2.32 3.95
C ASN A 105 -16.20 1.70 2.62
N VAL A 106 -15.54 0.55 2.68
CA VAL A 106 -15.15 -0.23 1.50
C VAL A 106 -16.38 -0.67 0.68
N ASN A 107 -17.51 -0.95 1.31
CA ASN A 107 -18.75 -1.27 0.62
C ASN A 107 -19.28 -0.09 -0.20
N ASP A 108 -19.17 1.14 0.32
CA ASP A 108 -19.59 2.36 -0.38
C ASP A 108 -18.77 2.48 -1.68
N LEU A 109 -17.44 2.40 -1.58
CA LEU A 109 -16.56 2.37 -2.74
C LEU A 109 -17.00 1.32 -3.78
N TRP A 110 -17.23 0.07 -3.37
CA TRP A 110 -17.57 -0.99 -4.30
C TRP A 110 -18.95 -0.85 -4.96
N GLU A 111 -19.88 -0.08 -4.38
CA GLU A 111 -21.20 0.13 -4.94
C GLU A 111 -21.18 1.10 -6.14
N HIS A 112 -20.21 2.01 -6.19
CA HIS A 112 -20.21 3.10 -7.17
C HIS A 112 -18.90 3.30 -7.94
N ALA A 113 -17.79 2.66 -7.55
CA ALA A 113 -16.50 2.83 -8.22
C ALA A 113 -16.52 2.29 -9.67
N ASP A 114 -16.03 3.11 -10.60
CA ASP A 114 -15.70 2.67 -11.96
C ASP A 114 -14.35 1.91 -11.94
N PRO A 115 -14.30 0.63 -12.34
CA PRO A 115 -13.06 -0.14 -12.38
C PRO A 115 -11.95 0.52 -13.23
N ALA A 116 -12.33 1.28 -14.27
CA ALA A 116 -11.36 2.01 -15.08
C ALA A 116 -10.75 3.19 -14.31
N GLU A 117 -11.50 3.83 -13.42
CA GLU A 117 -10.98 4.86 -12.51
C GLU A 117 -10.07 4.26 -11.45
N VAL A 118 -10.47 3.12 -10.85
CA VAL A 118 -9.64 2.38 -9.89
C VAL A 118 -8.29 2.03 -10.51
N LEU A 119 -8.28 1.42 -11.70
CA LEU A 119 -7.02 1.02 -12.35
C LEU A 119 -6.11 2.22 -12.62
N ARG A 120 -6.67 3.36 -13.06
CA ARG A 120 -5.89 4.58 -13.28
C ARG A 120 -5.31 5.12 -11.98
N GLU A 121 -6.11 5.15 -10.92
CA GLU A 121 -5.69 5.62 -9.60
C GLU A 121 -4.58 4.73 -9.02
N CYS A 122 -4.74 3.40 -9.05
CA CYS A 122 -3.73 2.45 -8.59
C CYS A 122 -2.39 2.62 -9.33
N ARG A 123 -2.44 2.74 -10.67
CA ARG A 123 -1.23 3.01 -11.48
C ARG A 123 -0.58 4.33 -11.10
N ALA A 124 -1.38 5.38 -10.97
CA ALA A 124 -0.87 6.70 -10.62
C ALA A 124 -0.19 6.69 -9.24
N GLN A 125 -0.72 5.94 -8.25
CA GLN A 125 -0.08 5.81 -6.94
C GLN A 125 1.31 5.19 -7.06
N ILE A 126 1.44 4.11 -7.84
CA ILE A 126 2.73 3.45 -8.09
C ILE A 126 3.71 4.39 -8.81
N GLU A 127 3.28 4.97 -9.92
CA GLU A 127 4.10 5.90 -10.71
C GLU A 127 4.56 7.10 -9.86
N ARG A 128 3.67 7.63 -9.01
CA ARG A 128 3.98 8.75 -8.12
C ARG A 128 5.00 8.36 -7.06
N ALA A 129 4.91 7.17 -6.46
CA ALA A 129 5.90 6.69 -5.51
C ALA A 129 7.30 6.59 -6.16
N ILE A 130 7.37 6.04 -7.38
CA ILE A 130 8.63 5.95 -8.14
C ILE A 130 9.19 7.35 -8.43
N VAL A 131 8.35 8.29 -8.88
CA VAL A 131 8.77 9.68 -9.12
C VAL A 131 9.24 10.39 -7.84
N TRP A 132 8.75 9.98 -6.67
CA TRP A 132 9.21 10.50 -5.37
C TRP A 132 10.53 9.88 -4.90
N GLY A 133 11.05 8.87 -5.60
CA GLY A 133 12.37 8.28 -5.33
C GLY A 133 12.32 6.92 -4.65
N PHE A 134 11.15 6.35 -4.37
CA PHE A 134 11.05 5.00 -3.83
C PHE A 134 11.43 3.95 -4.88
N ASP A 135 12.28 2.99 -4.51
CA ASP A 135 12.46 1.75 -5.27
C ASP A 135 11.35 0.76 -4.89
N VAL A 136 10.20 0.89 -5.55
CA VAL A 136 8.97 0.18 -5.17
C VAL A 136 9.14 -1.33 -5.33
N SER A 137 9.08 -2.06 -4.21
CA SER A 137 9.36 -3.49 -4.16
C SER A 137 8.14 -4.41 -4.19
N HIS A 138 7.00 -3.96 -3.64
CA HIS A 138 5.78 -4.75 -3.51
C HIS A 138 4.52 -3.87 -3.47
N LEU A 139 3.36 -4.53 -3.53
CA LEU A 139 2.05 -3.89 -3.35
C LEU A 139 1.35 -4.49 -2.14
N ALA A 140 0.70 -3.64 -1.35
CA ALA A 140 -0.15 -4.04 -0.24
C ALA A 140 -1.48 -3.27 -0.31
N PRO A 141 -2.63 -3.87 0.05
CA PRO A 141 -3.92 -3.20 -0.02
C PRO A 141 -4.28 -2.53 1.31
N HIS A 142 -4.62 -1.24 1.28
CA HIS A 142 -5.21 -0.58 2.44
C HIS A 142 -6.61 -1.15 2.72
N LEU A 143 -6.82 -1.62 3.94
CA LEU A 143 -8.04 -2.32 4.39
C LEU A 143 -8.50 -3.47 3.45
N SER A 144 -7.59 -4.11 2.72
CA SER A 144 -7.89 -5.19 1.76
C SER A 144 -8.86 -4.81 0.62
N VAL A 145 -9.02 -3.51 0.34
CA VAL A 145 -10.08 -3.00 -0.55
C VAL A 145 -10.06 -3.58 -1.97
N ILE A 146 -8.87 -3.90 -2.50
CA ILE A 146 -8.66 -4.48 -3.83
C ILE A 146 -8.48 -6.01 -3.84
N THR A 147 -8.71 -6.70 -2.73
CA THR A 147 -8.48 -8.16 -2.65
C THR A 147 -9.72 -8.96 -2.27
N LEU A 148 -10.81 -8.29 -1.89
CA LEU A 148 -12.03 -8.94 -1.40
C LEU A 148 -13.09 -9.15 -2.48
N ARG A 149 -12.93 -8.59 -3.68
CA ARG A 149 -13.85 -8.74 -4.81
C ARG A 149 -13.07 -8.97 -6.12
N PRO A 150 -13.43 -9.95 -6.97
CA PRO A 150 -12.69 -10.24 -8.20
C PRO A 150 -12.67 -9.10 -9.23
N GLU A 151 -13.63 -8.19 -9.17
CA GLU A 151 -13.74 -7.05 -10.08
C GLU A 151 -12.72 -5.94 -9.79
N PHE A 152 -12.05 -5.97 -8.64
CA PHE A 152 -11.14 -4.94 -8.14
C PHE A 152 -9.74 -5.49 -7.85
#